data_AF-A0A7V9FJF4-F1
#
_entry.id   AF-A0A7V9FJF4-F1
#
_cell.length_a   1.000
_cell.length_b   1.000
_cell.length_c   1.000
_cell.angle_alpha   90.00
_cell.angle_beta   90.00
_cell.angle_gamma   90.00
#
_symmetry.space_group_name_H-M   'P 1'
#
loop_
_entity.id
_entity.type
_entity.pdbx_description
1 polymer ?
#
loop_
_entity_poly.entity_id
_entity_poly.type
_entity_poly.pdbx_seq_one_letter_code
_entity_poly.pdbx_strand_id
1 'polypeptide(L)' 'MKYFVTIAGRTVEVEVDGDQVTVNGRARTAVLTTVPGMPLRQLLVDGRPLGLAVERAGQGRWGLTFVGDRWETEVVDER' A
#
# COMPACT_ATOMS: atom_id res chain seq x y z
N MET A 1 8.14 -0.36 -11.25
CA MET A 1 8.11 1.06 -10.84
C MET A 1 8.57 1.15 -9.40
N LYS A 2 9.39 2.15 -9.05
CA LYS A 2 9.90 2.34 -7.70
C LYS A 2 9.27 3.55 -7.03
N TYR A 3 8.98 3.39 -5.75
CA TYR A 3 8.32 4.38 -4.92
C TYR A 3 9.06 4.51 -3.59
N PHE A 4 8.99 5.72 -3.02
CA PHE A 4 9.35 5.98 -1.63
C PHE A 4 8.06 6.20 -0.86
N VAL A 5 7.77 5.29 0.08
CA VAL A 5 6.55 5.31 0.88
C VAL A 5 6.91 5.67 2.32
N THR A 6 6.41 6.80 2.80
CA THR A 6 6.56 7.23 4.19
C THR A 6 5.32 6.83 4.98
N ILE A 7 5.51 6.04 6.04
CA ILE A 7 4.46 5.57 6.95
C ILE A 7 4.95 5.76 8.39
N ALA A 8 4.17 6.45 9.23
CA ALA A 8 4.54 6.73 10.62
C ALA A 8 5.97 7.32 10.77
N GLY A 9 6.33 8.25 9.89
CA GLY A 9 7.65 8.91 9.87
C GLY A 9 8.81 8.05 9.37
N ARG A 10 8.55 6.81 8.92
CA ARG A 10 9.56 5.92 8.33
C ARG A 10 9.36 5.81 6.83
N THR A 11 10.39 6.11 6.07
CA THR A 11 10.39 5.91 4.61
C THR A 11 10.92 4.52 4.28
N VAL A 12 10.19 3.83 3.42
CA VAL A 12 10.59 2.54 2.84
C VAL A 12 10.62 2.63 1.33
N GLU A 13 11.58 1.93 0.73
CA GLU A 13 11.65 1.77 -0.71
C GLU A 13 10.73 0.62 -1.14
N VAL A 14 9.89 0.87 -2.13
CA VAL A 14 8.94 -0.09 -2.67
C VAL A 14 9.10 -0.18 -4.17
N GLU A 15 9.44 -1.36 -4.68
CA GLU A 15 9.44 -1.66 -6.11
C GLU A 15 8.24 -2.54 -6.44
N VAL A 16 7.52 -2.22 -7.51
CA VAL A 16 6.35 -2.94 -7.99
C VAL A 16 6.60 -3.42 -9.42
N ASP A 17 6.54 -4.73 -9.63
CA ASP A 17 6.60 -5.40 -10.93
C ASP A 17 5.47 -6.45 -11.03
N GLY A 18 4.34 -6.05 -11.61
CA GLY A 18 3.12 -6.85 -11.57
C GLY A 18 2.69 -7.17 -10.13
N ASP A 19 2.54 -8.46 -9.83
CA ASP A 19 2.19 -8.96 -8.50
C ASP A 19 3.43 -9.17 -7.60
N GLN A 20 4.64 -8.90 -8.10
CA GLN A 20 5.87 -8.95 -7.32
C GLN A 20 6.16 -7.56 -6.75
N VAL A 21 6.14 -7.45 -5.42
CA VAL A 21 6.44 -6.21 -4.68
C VAL A 21 7.66 -6.41 -3.80
N THR A 22 8.68 -5.57 -3.94
CA THR A 22 9.88 -5.60 -3.12
C THR A 22 9.89 -4.42 -2.17
N VAL A 23 9.91 -4.68 -0.86
CA VAL A 23 9.95 -3.63 0.19
C VAL A 23 11.30 -3.68 0.89
N ASN A 24 12.09 -2.61 0.81
CA ASN A 24 13.46 -2.54 1.34
C ASN A 24 14.30 -3.79 0.96
N GLY A 25 14.27 -4.17 -0.33
CA GLY A 25 14.99 -5.33 -0.84
C GLY A 25 14.36 -6.70 -0.51
N ARG A 26 13.21 -6.75 0.18
CA ARG A 26 12.49 -8.01 0.47
C ARG A 26 11.31 -8.20 -0.45
N ALA A 27 11.43 -9.17 -1.34
CA ALA A 27 10.39 -9.56 -2.29
C ALA A 27 9.19 -10.24 -1.58
N ARG A 28 7.98 -9.87 -2.02
CA ARG A 28 6.67 -10.38 -1.61
C ARG A 28 5.76 -10.52 -2.82
N THR A 29 4.90 -11.52 -2.84
CA THR A 29 3.80 -11.55 -3.81
C THR A 29 2.64 -10.76 -3.23
N ALA A 30 2.18 -9.72 -3.92
CA ALA A 30 1.09 -8.86 -3.46
C ALA A 30 0.07 -8.59 -4.57
N VAL A 31 -1.21 -8.84 -4.28
CA VAL A 31 -2.32 -8.57 -5.20
C VAL A 31 -3.34 -7.69 -4.50
N LEU A 32 -3.69 -6.55 -5.12
CA LEU A 32 -4.67 -5.61 -4.58
C LEU A 32 -5.92 -5.60 -5.46
N THR A 33 -7.06 -5.95 -4.90
CA THR A 33 -8.36 -5.91 -5.57
C THR A 33 -9.27 -4.86 -4.93
N THR A 34 -10.10 -4.23 -5.75
CA THR A 34 -11.15 -3.32 -5.31
C THR A 34 -12.42 -4.11 -5.04
N VAL A 35 -13.13 -3.76 -3.96
CA VAL A 35 -14.48 -4.29 -3.75
C VAL A 35 -15.49 -3.30 -4.32
N PRO A 36 -16.30 -3.67 -5.33
CA PRO A 36 -17.21 -2.74 -6.00
C PRO A 36 -18.15 -2.03 -5.02
N GLY A 37 -18.29 -0.72 -5.18
CA GLY A 37 -19.17 0.10 -4.36
C GLY A 37 -18.69 0.38 -2.93
N MET A 38 -17.48 -0.08 -2.55
CA MET A 38 -16.92 0.14 -1.22
C MET A 38 -15.55 0.83 -1.28
N PRO A 39 -15.20 1.65 -0.28
CA PRO A 39 -13.83 2.17 -0.12
C PRO A 39 -12.84 1.10 0.37
N LEU A 40 -13.34 -0.13 0.58
CA LEU A 40 -12.57 -1.29 1.00
C LEU A 40 -11.81 -1.89 -0.18
N ARG A 41 -10.54 -2.19 0.06
CA ARG A 41 -9.69 -3.00 -0.81
C ARG A 41 -9.34 -4.29 -0.09
N GLN A 42 -9.16 -5.35 -0.87
CA GLN A 42 -8.62 -6.61 -0.40
C GLN A 42 -7.19 -6.73 -0.92
N LEU A 43 -6.24 -6.86 -0.01
CA LEU A 43 -4.83 -7.09 -0.30
C LEU A 43 -4.49 -8.53 0.07
N LEU A 44 -3.90 -9.27 -0.85
CA LEU A 44 -3.28 -10.56 -0.58
C LEU A 44 -1.77 -10.35 -0.53
N VAL A 45 -1.11 -10.67 0.59
CA VAL A 45 0.36 -10.66 0.71
C VAL A 45 0.84 -12.07 1.03
N ASP A 46 1.67 -12.66 0.17
CA ASP A 46 2.15 -14.03 0.28
C ASP A 46 0.96 -15.01 0.56
N GLY A 47 -0.15 -14.80 -0.14
CA GLY A 47 -1.39 -15.58 -0.01
C GLY A 47 -2.25 -15.26 1.22
N ARG A 48 -1.85 -14.32 2.09
CA ARG A 48 -2.59 -13.95 3.31
C ARG A 48 -3.49 -12.74 3.04
N PRO A 49 -4.81 -12.84 3.25
CA PRO A 49 -5.73 -11.74 3.00
C PRO A 49 -5.71 -10.70 4.12
N LEU A 50 -5.79 -9.43 3.72
CA LEU A 50 -6.01 -8.28 4.58
C LEU A 50 -7.05 -7.36 3.93
N GLY A 51 -8.04 -6.93 4.72
CA GLY A 51 -8.96 -5.87 4.34
C GLY A 51 -8.43 -4.51 4.79
N LEU A 52 -8.44 -3.52 3.91
CA LEU A 52 -8.02 -2.16 4.20
C LEU A 52 -8.96 -1.15 3.57
N ALA A 53 -9.41 -0.16 4.34
CA ALA A 53 -10.06 1.01 3.78
C ALA A 53 -8.98 1.97 3.27
N VAL A 54 -9.14 2.49 2.06
CA VAL A 54 -8.16 3.37 1.42
C VAL A 54 -8.82 4.68 1.02
N GLU A 55 -8.30 5.77 1.57
CA GLU A 55 -8.79 7.12 1.32
C GLU A 55 -7.68 7.98 0.74
N ARG A 56 -8.01 8.79 -0.26
CA ARG A 56 -7.07 9.78 -0.79
C ARG A 56 -7.13 11.04 0.06
N ALA A 57 -5.99 11.45 0.63
CA ALA A 57 -5.87 12.62 1.50
C ALA A 57 -5.15 13.82 0.82
N GLY A 58 -4.73 13.65 -0.44
CA GLY A 58 -4.08 14.69 -1.23
C GLY A 58 -3.26 14.10 -2.37
N GLN A 59 -2.41 14.91 -2.99
CA GLN A 59 -1.42 14.41 -3.94
C GLN A 59 -0.40 13.57 -3.17
N GLY A 60 -0.19 12.32 -3.60
CA GLY A 60 0.72 11.37 -2.95
C GLY A 60 0.29 10.89 -1.55
N ARG A 61 -0.66 11.57 -0.89
CA ARG A 61 -1.08 11.25 0.49
C ARG A 61 -2.30 10.36 0.55
N TRP A 62 -2.24 9.34 1.40
CA TRP A 62 -3.30 8.36 1.60
C TRP A 62 -3.53 8.06 3.07
N GLY A 63 -4.80 7.92 3.46
CA GLY A 63 -5.20 7.31 4.72
C GLY A 63 -5.49 5.83 4.51
N LEU A 64 -4.85 4.97 5.28
CA LEU A 64 -5.07 3.53 5.30
C LEU A 64 -5.65 3.12 6.64
N THR A 65 -6.79 2.44 6.66
CA THR A 65 -7.36 1.87 7.89
C THR A 65 -7.38 0.36 7.78
N PHE A 66 -6.73 -0.33 8.72
CA PHE A 66 -6.76 -1.79 8.84
C PHE A 66 -6.75 -2.20 10.32
N VAL A 67 -7.53 -3.23 10.67
CA VAL A 67 -7.63 -3.74 12.06
C VAL A 67 -7.99 -2.65 13.09
N GLY A 68 -8.72 -1.62 12.66
CA GLY A 68 -9.15 -0.50 13.51
C GLY A 68 -8.14 0.65 13.62
N ASP A 69 -6.89 0.44 13.22
CA ASP A 69 -5.87 1.49 13.24
C ASP A 69 -5.83 2.27 11.92
N ARG A 70 -5.69 3.60 12.04
CA ARG A 70 -5.50 4.50 10.89
C ARG A 70 -4.04 4.91 10.77
N TRP A 71 -3.54 4.82 9.53
CA TRP A 71 -2.19 5.17 9.15
C TRP A 71 -2.23 6.24 8.07
N GLU A 72 -1.49 7.32 8.28
CA GLU A 72 -1.22 8.28 7.22
C GLU A 72 0.04 7.86 6.47
N THR A 73 -0.05 7.94 5.15
CA THR A 73 1.02 7.54 4.25
C THR A 73 1.24 8.59 3.18
N GLU A 74 2.48 8.77 2.79
CA GLU A 74 2.88 9.60 1.67
C GLU A 74 3.67 8.74 0.68
N VAL A 75 3.31 8.82 -0.59
CA VAL A 75 3.89 8.04 -1.68
C VAL A 75 4.47 9.00 -2.70
N VAL A 76 5.76 8.88 -2.93
CA VAL A 76 6.51 9.65 -3.94
C VAL A 76 7.06 8.67 -4.97
N ASP A 77 6.84 8.95 -6.25
CA ASP A 77 7.43 8.22 -7.37
C ASP A 77 8.91 8.64 -7.53
N GLU A 78 9.76 7.80 -8.11
CA GLU A 78 11.15 8.14 -8.41
C GLU A 78 11.32 9.13 -9.58
N ARG A 79 10.22 9.58 -10.19
CA ARG A 79 10.17 10.46 -11.36
C ARG A 79 10.02 11.94 -11.04
#